data_AF-C6SFD3-F1
#
_entry.id   AF-C6SFD3-F1
#
_cell.length_a   1.000
_cell.length_b   1.000
_cell.length_c   1.000
_cell.angle_alpha   90.00
_cell.angle_beta   90.00
_cell.angle_gamma   90.00
#
_symmetry.space_group_name_H-M   'P 1'
#
loop_
_entity.id
_entity.type
_entity.pdbx_description
1 polymer ?
#
loop_
_entity_poly.entity_id
_entity_poly.type
_entity_poly.pdbx_seq_one_letter_code
_entity_poly.pdbx_strand_id
1 'polypeptide(L)'
;MGMAAAFHADMAMTAGAIVSGAFFGDKMSPLSDTTGISASIVGIDLFEHIKNMMYTTIPAWLISAALMLWLLPNVAAYDMGSVESFRSQLEATGLVHGYSLIPFALLVILALMRINAVVAMLFTVMVAVAVTYLHSTPDLRQLGAWFYGGYKLEGEAFKDVVKLISRGGLESMFFTQTIVILGMSLGGLLFALGAIPSLLDAVRTFLTNAGRATFSVAMTSVGVNFLIGEQYLSILLSGETFKPVYDKLGLHSRNLSRTLEDAGTVINPLVPWSVCGVFISHALGVPVWEYLPYAFFCYLSLALTLLFGWTGLTLSKK
;
A
#
# COMPACT_ATOMS: atom_id res chain seq x y z
N MET A 1 15.15 -0.29 -2.27
CA MET A 1 15.83 0.65 -3.18
C MET A 1 17.32 0.73 -2.94
N GLY A 2 17.82 1.20 -1.79
CA GLY A 2 19.29 1.30 -1.58
C GLY A 2 20.04 -0.03 -1.75
N MET A 3 19.49 -1.15 -1.25
CA MET A 3 20.09 -2.48 -1.49
C MET A 3 20.01 -2.91 -2.96
N ALA A 4 18.92 -2.57 -3.67
CA ALA A 4 18.83 -2.87 -5.09
C ALA A 4 19.89 -2.11 -5.90
N ALA A 5 20.21 -0.87 -5.51
CA ALA A 5 21.33 -0.13 -6.09
C ALA A 5 22.67 -0.81 -5.82
N ALA A 6 22.88 -1.33 -4.61
CA ALA A 6 24.07 -2.12 -4.28
C ALA A 6 24.20 -3.35 -5.18
N PHE A 7 23.12 -4.09 -5.38
CA PHE A 7 23.09 -5.27 -6.25
C PHE A 7 22.98 -4.94 -7.74
N HIS A 8 23.04 -3.66 -8.13
CA HIS A 8 22.78 -3.21 -9.50
C HIS A 8 21.51 -3.83 -10.13
N ALA A 9 20.51 -4.09 -9.29
CA ALA A 9 19.24 -4.66 -9.70
C ALA A 9 18.39 -3.61 -10.42
N ASP A 10 17.50 -4.06 -11.30
CA ASP A 10 16.57 -3.17 -11.97
C ASP A 10 15.64 -2.49 -10.95
N MET A 11 15.64 -1.14 -10.97
CA MET A 11 14.90 -0.33 -10.00
C MET A 11 13.41 -0.42 -10.21
N ALA A 12 12.95 -0.54 -11.46
CA ALA A 12 11.54 -0.62 -11.81
C ALA A 12 10.93 -1.95 -11.34
N MET A 13 11.62 -3.07 -11.60
CA MET A 13 11.22 -4.39 -11.14
C MET A 13 11.29 -4.50 -9.61
N THR A 14 12.35 -3.96 -9.00
CA THR A 14 12.46 -3.89 -7.53
C THR A 14 11.30 -3.10 -6.93
N ALA A 15 10.99 -1.93 -7.48
CA ALA A 15 9.88 -1.11 -7.01
C ALA A 15 8.55 -1.84 -7.17
N GLY A 16 8.30 -2.51 -8.30
CA GLY A 16 7.09 -3.30 -8.51
C GLY A 16 6.95 -4.48 -7.54
N ALA A 17 8.06 -5.14 -7.19
CA ALA A 17 8.10 -6.17 -6.16
C ALA A 17 7.79 -5.60 -4.75
N ILE A 18 8.36 -4.44 -4.41
CA ILE A 18 8.09 -3.74 -3.15
C ILE A 18 6.61 -3.36 -3.06
N VAL A 19 6.04 -2.77 -4.12
CA VAL A 19 4.62 -2.39 -4.18
C VAL A 19 3.74 -3.64 -4.03
N SER A 20 4.04 -4.70 -4.77
CA SER A 20 3.29 -5.97 -4.68
C SER A 20 3.30 -6.55 -3.27
N GLY A 21 4.45 -6.58 -2.60
CA GLY A 21 4.59 -7.08 -1.24
C GLY A 21 3.92 -6.18 -0.20
N ALA A 22 4.04 -4.85 -0.36
CA ALA A 22 3.42 -3.88 0.54
C ALA A 22 1.90 -3.97 0.52
N PHE A 23 1.28 -4.04 -0.67
CA PHE A 23 -0.17 -4.14 -0.80
C PHE A 23 -0.72 -5.54 -0.48
N PHE A 24 0.10 -6.58 -0.61
CA PHE A 24 -0.23 -7.88 -0.01
C PHE A 24 -0.30 -7.77 1.53
N GLY A 25 0.71 -7.15 2.14
CA GLY A 25 0.78 -6.97 3.59
C GLY A 25 -0.36 -6.10 4.12
N ASP A 26 -0.64 -4.99 3.45
CA ASP A 26 -1.73 -4.06 3.77
C ASP A 26 -3.09 -4.79 3.84
N LYS A 27 -3.45 -5.55 2.81
CA LYS A 27 -4.71 -6.32 2.76
C LYS A 27 -4.84 -7.41 3.82
N MET A 28 -3.72 -7.95 4.28
CA MET A 28 -3.73 -9.03 5.28
C MET A 28 -3.54 -8.49 6.69
N SER A 29 -3.40 -7.16 6.85
CA SER A 29 -3.11 -6.52 8.12
C SER A 29 -4.40 -6.11 8.84
N PRO A 30 -4.63 -6.54 10.08
CA PRO A 30 -5.74 -6.02 10.89
C PRO A 30 -5.53 -4.56 11.33
N LEU A 31 -4.36 -3.98 11.06
CA LEU A 31 -4.04 -2.58 11.34
C LEU A 31 -4.27 -1.67 10.12
N SER A 32 -4.55 -2.25 8.96
CA SER A 32 -4.79 -1.49 7.74
C SER A 32 -6.14 -0.76 7.83
N ASP A 33 -6.11 0.55 7.63
CA ASP A 33 -7.30 1.39 7.64
C ASP A 33 -8.24 1.03 6.48
N THR A 34 -7.72 0.75 5.28
CA THR A 34 -8.55 0.35 4.14
C THR A 34 -9.22 -0.99 4.39
N THR A 35 -8.50 -1.96 4.94
CA THR A 35 -9.05 -3.26 5.31
C THR A 35 -10.18 -3.10 6.34
N GLY A 36 -10.01 -2.22 7.34
CA GLY A 36 -11.04 -1.88 8.32
C GLY A 36 -12.25 -1.16 7.71
N ILE A 37 -12.01 -0.18 6.83
CA ILE A 37 -13.05 0.59 6.15
C ILE A 37 -13.87 -0.32 5.22
N SER A 38 -13.23 -1.14 4.39
CA SER A 38 -13.89 -2.11 3.50
C SER A 38 -14.80 -3.09 4.25
N ALA A 39 -14.38 -3.58 5.42
CA ALA A 39 -15.21 -4.44 6.27
C ALA A 39 -16.38 -3.69 6.91
N SER A 40 -16.11 -2.49 7.47
CA SER A 40 -17.11 -1.72 8.21
C SER A 40 -18.23 -1.17 7.32
N ILE A 41 -17.92 -0.67 6.12
CA ILE A 41 -18.93 -0.16 5.16
C ILE A 41 -19.97 -1.23 4.82
N VAL A 42 -19.53 -2.47 4.61
CA VAL A 42 -20.45 -3.57 4.28
C VAL A 42 -21.03 -4.26 5.51
N GLY A 43 -20.58 -3.91 6.71
CA GLY A 43 -21.09 -4.40 8.00
C GLY A 43 -20.68 -5.84 8.33
N ILE A 44 -19.43 -6.23 8.09
CA ILE A 44 -18.91 -7.56 8.44
C ILE A 44 -17.74 -7.47 9.43
N ASP A 45 -17.45 -8.58 10.11
CA ASP A 45 -16.27 -8.70 10.97
C ASP A 45 -14.96 -8.59 10.16
N LEU A 46 -13.97 -7.92 10.74
CA LEU A 46 -12.67 -7.70 10.12
C LEU A 46 -11.94 -9.01 9.80
N PHE A 47 -11.98 -9.99 10.71
CA PHE A 47 -11.30 -11.27 10.48
C PHE A 47 -12.07 -12.13 9.47
N GLU A 48 -13.40 -12.02 9.42
CA GLU A 48 -14.17 -12.60 8.33
C GLU A 48 -13.78 -12.01 6.97
N HIS A 49 -13.62 -10.69 6.90
CA HIS A 49 -13.15 -9.99 5.70
C HIS A 49 -11.77 -10.49 5.26
N ILE A 50 -10.77 -10.47 6.16
CA ILE A 50 -9.40 -10.93 5.89
C ILE A 50 -9.41 -12.39 5.39
N LYS A 51 -10.16 -13.27 6.06
CA LYS A 51 -10.27 -14.67 5.64
C LYS A 51 -10.86 -14.81 4.25
N ASN A 52 -11.88 -14.02 3.91
CA ASN A 52 -12.51 -14.07 2.60
C ASN A 52 -11.60 -13.51 1.48
N MET A 53 -10.72 -12.56 1.81
CA MET A 53 -9.74 -12.05 0.85
C MET A 53 -8.65 -13.06 0.50
N MET A 54 -8.35 -14.03 1.39
CA MET A 54 -7.33 -15.05 1.11
C MET A 54 -7.53 -15.77 -0.22
N TYR A 55 -8.78 -15.92 -0.68
CA TYR A 55 -9.11 -16.52 -1.97
C TYR A 55 -8.46 -15.80 -3.16
N THR A 56 -8.32 -14.49 -3.13
CA THR A 56 -7.68 -13.69 -4.21
C THR A 56 -6.25 -13.33 -3.84
N THR A 57 -6.02 -12.96 -2.58
CA THR A 57 -4.71 -12.48 -2.10
C THR A 57 -3.63 -13.56 -2.14
N ILE A 58 -3.87 -14.77 -1.64
CA ILE A 58 -2.82 -15.81 -1.59
C ILE A 58 -2.45 -16.29 -3.01
N PRO A 59 -3.40 -16.62 -3.90
CA PRO A 59 -3.04 -17.01 -5.27
C PRO A 59 -2.36 -15.87 -6.03
N ALA A 60 -2.83 -14.62 -5.90
CA ALA A 60 -2.18 -13.47 -6.53
C ALA A 60 -0.73 -13.31 -6.06
N TRP A 61 -0.48 -13.47 -4.76
CA TRP A 61 0.86 -13.38 -4.18
C TRP A 61 1.78 -14.50 -4.68
N LEU A 62 1.30 -15.75 -4.68
CA LEU A 62 2.08 -16.90 -5.18
C LEU A 62 2.44 -16.74 -6.66
N ILE A 63 1.48 -16.32 -7.49
CA ILE A 63 1.72 -16.09 -8.92
C ILE A 63 2.69 -14.91 -9.11
N SER A 64 2.53 -13.82 -8.34
CA SER A 64 3.44 -12.66 -8.40
C SER A 64 4.87 -13.06 -8.02
N ALA A 65 5.03 -13.85 -6.95
CA ALA A 65 6.32 -14.37 -6.54
C ALA A 65 6.94 -15.28 -7.60
N ALA A 66 6.15 -16.18 -8.21
CA ALA A 66 6.62 -17.04 -9.30
C ALA A 66 7.05 -16.24 -10.54
N LEU A 67 6.27 -15.23 -10.94
CA LEU A 67 6.62 -14.35 -12.07
C LEU A 67 7.90 -13.55 -11.79
N MET A 68 8.05 -13.02 -10.57
CA MET A 68 9.28 -12.32 -10.15
C MET A 68 10.50 -13.24 -10.15
N LEU A 69 10.37 -14.45 -9.59
CA LEU A 69 11.42 -15.48 -9.60
C LEU A 69 11.80 -15.91 -11.02
N TRP A 70 10.82 -15.95 -11.93
CA TRP A 70 11.06 -16.27 -13.34
C TRP A 70 11.74 -15.13 -14.11
N LEU A 71 11.45 -13.87 -13.78
CA LEU A 71 12.09 -12.69 -14.38
C LEU A 71 13.52 -12.47 -13.87
N LEU A 72 13.81 -12.79 -12.60
CA LEU A 72 15.09 -12.59 -11.91
C LEU A 72 16.35 -12.96 -12.73
N PRO A 73 16.45 -14.12 -13.40
CA PRO A 73 17.63 -14.49 -14.20
C PRO A 73 17.94 -13.54 -15.35
N ASN A 74 16.95 -12.83 -15.87
CA ASN A 74 17.12 -11.91 -17.00
C ASN A 74 17.61 -10.52 -16.57
N VAL A 75 17.67 -10.26 -15.25
CA VAL A 75 17.83 -8.91 -14.69
C VAL A 75 18.88 -8.85 -13.57
N ALA A 76 19.56 -9.96 -13.29
CA ALA A 76 20.57 -10.03 -12.24
C ALA A 76 21.93 -9.48 -12.72
N ALA A 77 22.34 -8.34 -12.17
CA ALA A 77 23.73 -7.91 -12.20
C ALA A 77 24.46 -8.55 -11.01
N TYR A 78 25.21 -9.63 -11.27
CA TYR A 78 25.99 -10.32 -10.25
C TYR A 78 27.31 -9.59 -9.98
N ASP A 79 27.26 -8.43 -9.34
CA ASP A 79 28.46 -7.83 -8.77
C ASP A 79 28.48 -8.01 -7.25
N MET A 80 29.32 -8.92 -6.78
CA MET A 80 29.55 -9.11 -5.34
C MET A 80 30.53 -8.08 -4.76
N GLY A 81 31.30 -7.38 -5.60
CA GLY A 81 32.27 -6.37 -5.16
C GLY A 81 31.62 -5.13 -4.56
N SER A 82 30.44 -4.77 -5.04
CA SER A 82 29.63 -3.66 -4.50
C SER A 82 29.12 -3.95 -3.08
N VAL A 83 28.83 -5.21 -2.74
CA VAL A 83 28.26 -5.59 -1.43
C VAL A 83 29.25 -5.36 -0.30
N GLU A 84 30.53 -5.71 -0.49
CA GLU A 84 31.56 -5.50 0.53
C GLU A 84 31.86 -4.01 0.75
N SER A 85 31.85 -3.21 -0.34
CA SER A 85 31.95 -1.75 -0.24
C SER A 85 30.78 -1.16 0.58
N PHE A 86 29.55 -1.58 0.30
CA PHE A 86 28.36 -1.15 1.05
C PHE A 86 28.46 -1.52 2.52
N ARG A 87 28.90 -2.74 2.82
CA ARG A 87 29.10 -3.20 4.19
C ARG A 87 30.13 -2.34 4.92
N SER A 88 31.29 -2.11 4.32
CA SER A 88 32.36 -1.29 4.92
C SER A 88 31.89 0.14 5.18
N GLN A 89 31.16 0.75 4.23
CA GLN A 89 30.60 2.09 4.40
C GLN A 89 29.55 2.14 5.52
N LEU A 90 28.68 1.13 5.64
CA LEU A 90 27.70 1.03 6.72
C LEU A 90 28.37 0.88 8.09
N GLU A 91 29.37 0.00 8.21
CA GLU A 91 30.14 -0.18 9.45
C GLU A 91 30.85 1.12 9.85
N ALA A 92 31.41 1.86 8.87
CA ALA A 92 32.07 3.13 9.10
C ALA A 92 31.13 4.25 9.59
N THR A 93 29.80 4.13 9.41
CA THR A 93 28.85 5.09 9.99
C THR A 93 28.76 5.01 11.51
N GLY A 94 29.13 3.86 12.11
CA GLY A 94 28.96 3.62 13.55
C GLY A 94 27.51 3.52 14.01
N LEU A 95 26.53 3.43 13.08
CA LEU A 95 25.09 3.37 13.39
C LEU A 95 24.53 1.94 13.47
N VAL A 96 25.30 0.94 13.03
CA VAL A 96 24.83 -0.45 12.93
C VAL A 96 25.06 -1.20 14.24
N HIS A 97 23.98 -1.41 15.00
CA HIS A 97 24.02 -2.14 16.27
C HIS A 97 22.79 -3.02 16.46
N GLY A 98 22.92 -4.09 17.27
CA GLY A 98 21.81 -5.01 17.54
C GLY A 98 20.61 -4.33 18.21
N TYR A 99 20.86 -3.35 19.09
CA TYR A 99 19.80 -2.62 19.77
C TYR A 99 19.07 -1.61 18.84
N SER A 100 19.61 -1.29 17.66
CA SER A 100 18.90 -0.48 16.64
C SER A 100 17.64 -1.18 16.11
N LEU A 101 17.51 -2.50 16.35
CA LEU A 101 16.30 -3.27 16.04
C LEU A 101 15.19 -3.11 17.08
N ILE A 102 15.45 -2.53 18.26
CA ILE A 102 14.46 -2.42 19.33
C ILE A 102 13.20 -1.65 18.89
N PRO A 103 13.28 -0.46 18.25
CA PRO A 103 12.08 0.23 17.78
C PRO A 103 11.27 -0.60 16.77
N PHE A 104 11.95 -1.30 15.85
CA PHE A 104 11.28 -2.19 14.89
C PHE A 104 10.61 -3.38 15.57
N ALA A 105 11.31 -4.05 16.50
CA ALA A 105 10.75 -5.16 17.26
C ALA A 105 9.54 -4.72 18.09
N LEU A 106 9.60 -3.54 18.72
CA LEU A 106 8.47 -2.96 19.43
C LEU A 106 7.28 -2.73 18.50
N LEU A 107 7.50 -2.11 17.33
CA LEU A 107 6.44 -1.90 16.35
C LEU A 107 5.76 -3.23 15.96
N VAL A 108 6.54 -4.28 15.68
CA VAL A 108 6.01 -5.61 15.34
C VAL A 108 5.22 -6.21 16.50
N ILE A 109 5.73 -6.12 17.74
CA ILE A 109 5.03 -6.64 18.93
C ILE A 109 3.70 -5.92 19.13
N LEU A 110 3.69 -4.58 19.11
CA LEU A 110 2.48 -3.78 19.28
C LEU A 110 1.46 -4.05 18.15
N ALA A 111 1.95 -4.26 16.94
CA ALA A 111 1.13 -4.66 15.79
C ALA A 111 0.48 -6.03 16.00
N LEU A 112 1.25 -7.03 16.45
CA LEU A 112 0.73 -8.37 16.77
C LEU A 112 -0.27 -8.34 17.95
N MET A 113 -0.07 -7.43 18.90
CA MET A 113 -0.99 -7.15 20.00
C MET A 113 -2.24 -6.35 19.59
N ARG A 114 -2.37 -5.98 18.30
CA ARG A 114 -3.51 -5.25 17.75
C ARG A 114 -3.74 -3.88 18.40
N ILE A 115 -2.67 -3.23 18.83
CA ILE A 115 -2.73 -1.86 19.37
C ILE A 115 -2.93 -0.89 18.19
N ASN A 116 -3.73 0.16 18.40
CA ASN A 116 -3.97 1.20 17.40
C ASN A 116 -2.66 1.70 16.76
N ALA A 117 -2.61 1.78 15.42
CA ALA A 117 -1.40 2.10 14.67
C ALA A 117 -0.75 3.44 15.09
N VAL A 118 -1.55 4.48 15.36
CA VAL A 118 -1.04 5.79 15.79
C VAL A 118 -0.34 5.67 17.15
N VAL A 119 -0.93 4.92 18.07
CA VAL A 119 -0.34 4.67 19.39
C VAL A 119 0.95 3.86 19.26
N ALA A 120 0.96 2.82 18.42
CA ALA A 120 2.15 2.01 18.17
C ALA A 120 3.30 2.84 17.57
N MET A 121 3.01 3.74 16.64
CA MET A 121 3.98 4.66 16.06
C MET A 121 4.54 5.63 17.11
N LEU A 122 3.71 6.20 17.98
CA LEU A 122 4.17 7.09 19.06
C LEU A 122 5.18 6.40 19.99
N PHE A 123 4.87 5.19 20.47
CA PHE A 123 5.79 4.42 21.29
C PHE A 123 7.09 4.08 20.55
N THR A 124 6.98 3.71 19.27
CA THR A 124 8.14 3.42 18.42
C THR A 124 9.05 4.63 18.26
N VAL A 125 8.48 5.82 18.03
CA VAL A 125 9.23 7.08 17.94
C VAL A 125 9.91 7.42 19.27
N MET A 126 9.22 7.29 20.41
CA MET A 126 9.83 7.53 21.72
C MET A 126 11.02 6.62 21.98
N VAL A 127 10.90 5.33 21.66
CA VAL A 127 12.01 4.38 21.81
C VAL A 127 13.13 4.64 20.81
N ALA A 128 12.82 5.02 19.57
CA ALA A 128 13.83 5.42 18.58
C ALA A 128 14.63 6.65 19.03
N VAL A 129 13.97 7.64 19.64
CA VAL A 129 14.64 8.81 20.24
C VAL A 129 15.54 8.38 21.40
N ALA A 130 15.05 7.51 22.29
CA ALA A 130 15.86 6.98 23.40
C ALA A 130 17.11 6.25 22.88
N VAL A 131 16.97 5.40 21.86
CA VAL A 131 18.09 4.72 21.19
C VAL A 131 19.06 5.72 20.55
N THR A 132 18.55 6.77 19.91
CA THR A 132 19.38 7.84 19.34
C THR A 132 20.27 8.49 20.40
N TYR A 133 19.71 8.76 21.59
CA TYR A 133 20.46 9.33 22.71
C TYR A 133 21.53 8.42 23.32
N LEU A 134 21.53 7.12 23.00
CA LEU A 134 22.62 6.21 23.39
C LEU A 134 23.88 6.40 22.53
N HIS A 135 23.75 6.98 21.33
CA HIS A 135 24.85 7.11 20.35
C HIS A 135 25.19 8.54 19.98
N SER A 136 24.24 9.45 20.15
CA SER A 136 24.38 10.84 19.76
C SER A 136 23.72 11.70 20.81
N THR A 137 24.21 12.93 20.98
CA THR A 137 23.58 13.91 21.87
C THR A 137 23.05 15.07 21.04
N PRO A 138 22.02 14.86 20.19
CA PRO A 138 21.46 15.94 19.40
C PRO A 138 20.80 16.95 20.32
N ASP A 139 20.99 18.23 20.01
CA ASP A 139 20.23 19.30 20.65
C ASP A 139 18.78 19.33 20.14
N LEU A 140 17.94 20.12 20.79
CA LEU A 140 16.52 20.21 20.43
C LEU A 140 16.30 20.74 19.01
N ARG A 141 17.21 21.60 18.52
CA ARG A 141 17.13 22.16 17.17
C ARG A 141 17.41 21.08 16.12
N GLN A 142 18.42 20.24 16.36
CA GLN A 142 18.80 19.15 15.49
C GLN A 142 17.73 18.06 15.46
N LEU A 143 17.18 17.68 16.61
CA LEU A 143 16.02 16.77 16.65
C LEU A 143 14.82 17.33 15.90
N GLY A 144 14.51 18.62 16.08
CA GLY A 144 13.44 19.29 15.35
C GLY A 144 13.67 19.28 13.83
N ALA A 145 14.91 19.54 13.40
CA ALA A 145 15.29 19.47 11.99
C ALA A 145 15.14 18.05 11.42
N TRP A 146 15.51 17.01 12.16
CA TRP A 146 15.32 15.61 11.74
C TRP A 146 13.85 15.21 11.69
N PHE A 147 13.01 15.64 12.63
CA PHE A 147 11.56 15.38 12.54
C PHE A 147 10.92 16.10 11.35
N TYR A 148 11.32 17.33 11.08
CA TYR A 148 10.76 18.12 10.00
C TYR A 148 11.26 17.67 8.62
N GLY A 149 12.58 17.74 8.38
CA GLY A 149 13.19 17.49 7.08
C GLY A 149 13.75 16.07 6.89
N GLY A 150 13.84 15.30 7.97
CA GLY A 150 14.43 13.96 7.97
C GLY A 150 15.92 13.93 8.29
N TYR A 151 16.43 12.76 8.70
CA TYR A 151 17.85 12.54 8.92
C TYR A 151 18.59 12.42 7.57
N LYS A 152 19.74 13.10 7.44
CA LYS A 152 20.61 13.03 6.25
C LYS A 152 22.02 12.65 6.68
N LEU A 153 22.56 11.62 6.04
CA LEU A 153 23.94 11.22 6.19
C LEU A 153 24.81 12.08 5.26
N GLU A 154 25.81 12.76 5.84
CA GLU A 154 26.71 13.65 5.11
C GLU A 154 28.10 13.01 4.95
N GLY A 155 28.78 13.32 3.84
CA GLY A 155 30.15 12.88 3.57
C GLY A 155 30.29 12.07 2.29
N GLU A 156 31.33 12.37 1.50
CA GLU A 156 31.56 11.68 0.23
C GLU A 156 31.88 10.19 0.38
N ALA A 157 32.41 9.79 1.54
CA ALA A 157 32.74 8.40 1.86
C ALA A 157 31.50 7.49 1.97
N PHE A 158 30.29 8.06 2.06
CA PHE A 158 29.06 7.31 2.26
C PHE A 158 28.11 7.34 1.07
N LYS A 159 28.54 7.85 -0.10
CA LYS A 159 27.71 8.11 -1.28
C LYS A 159 26.80 6.93 -1.65
N ASP A 160 27.27 5.70 -1.48
CA ASP A 160 26.52 4.50 -1.83
C ASP A 160 25.45 4.14 -0.79
N VAL A 161 25.69 4.44 0.49
CA VAL A 161 24.80 4.13 1.62
C VAL A 161 23.91 5.31 2.04
N VAL A 162 24.14 6.53 1.55
CA VAL A 162 23.33 7.72 1.87
C VAL A 162 21.84 7.45 1.63
N LYS A 163 21.46 6.78 0.53
CA LYS A 163 20.05 6.46 0.21
C LYS A 163 19.44 5.39 1.13
N LEU A 164 20.25 4.59 1.82
CA LEU A 164 19.78 3.60 2.79
C LEU A 164 19.39 4.25 4.11
N ILE A 165 20.24 5.16 4.60
CA ILE A 165 20.13 5.75 5.94
C ILE A 165 19.32 7.05 5.91
N SER A 166 19.53 7.88 4.88
CA SER A 166 18.82 9.16 4.79
C SER A 166 17.35 8.95 4.43
N ARG A 167 16.47 9.60 5.19
CA ARG A 167 15.01 9.50 5.05
C ARG A 167 14.38 10.87 5.15
N GLY A 168 13.16 11.00 4.65
CA GLY A 168 12.36 12.22 4.78
C GLY A 168 11.72 12.35 6.15
N GLY A 169 11.37 13.58 6.52
CA GLY A 169 10.54 13.90 7.69
C GLY A 169 9.12 14.30 7.27
N LEU A 170 8.43 15.06 8.14
CA LEU A 170 7.10 15.60 7.88
C LEU A 170 7.00 16.38 6.55
N GLU A 171 8.02 17.15 6.21
CA GLU A 171 8.08 17.96 4.99
C GLU A 171 7.86 17.11 3.72
N SER A 172 8.45 15.92 3.68
CA SER A 172 8.36 15.03 2.52
C SER A 172 6.94 14.52 2.25
N MET A 173 6.03 14.64 3.22
CA MET A 173 4.64 14.19 3.13
C MET A 173 3.65 15.30 2.79
N PHE A 174 4.05 16.57 2.80
CA PHE A 174 3.14 17.69 2.55
C PHE A 174 2.48 17.63 1.17
N PHE A 175 3.22 17.21 0.15
CA PHE A 175 2.67 17.05 -1.19
C PHE A 175 1.58 15.97 -1.23
N THR A 176 1.85 14.79 -0.67
CA THR A 176 0.88 13.70 -0.55
C THR A 176 -0.35 14.13 0.26
N GLN A 177 -0.16 14.82 1.39
CA GLN A 177 -1.26 15.34 2.21
C GLN A 177 -2.13 16.35 1.47
N THR A 178 -1.53 17.22 0.65
CA THR A 178 -2.27 18.17 -0.19
C THR A 178 -3.15 17.44 -1.20
N ILE A 179 -2.63 16.40 -1.85
CA ILE A 179 -3.41 15.56 -2.76
C ILE A 179 -4.56 14.87 -2.04
N VAL A 180 -4.34 14.36 -0.82
CA VAL A 180 -5.42 13.76 -0.01
C VAL A 180 -6.53 14.77 0.26
N ILE A 181 -6.18 15.98 0.75
CA ILE A 181 -7.18 17.01 1.08
C ILE A 181 -7.97 17.43 -0.16
N LEU A 182 -7.28 17.68 -1.27
CA LEU A 182 -7.92 18.07 -2.53
C LEU A 182 -8.75 16.93 -3.13
N GLY A 183 -8.24 15.71 -3.13
CA GLY A 183 -8.92 14.52 -3.65
C GLY A 183 -10.19 14.18 -2.86
N MET A 184 -10.12 14.19 -1.53
CA MET A 184 -11.29 13.99 -0.68
C MET A 184 -12.32 15.11 -0.84
N SER A 185 -11.88 16.36 -0.96
CA SER A 185 -12.78 17.51 -1.19
C SER A 185 -13.49 17.42 -2.55
N LEU A 186 -12.76 17.08 -3.61
CA LEU A 186 -13.32 16.86 -4.95
C LEU A 186 -14.29 15.68 -4.95
N GLY A 187 -13.92 14.58 -4.29
CA GLY A 187 -14.77 13.42 -4.10
C GLY A 187 -16.09 13.72 -3.41
N GLY A 188 -16.02 14.42 -2.29
CA GLY A 188 -17.19 14.87 -1.55
C GLY A 188 -18.09 15.78 -2.39
N LEU A 189 -17.50 16.68 -3.19
CA LEU A 189 -18.25 17.55 -4.10
C LEU A 189 -18.98 16.75 -5.20
N LEU A 190 -18.30 15.78 -5.83
CA LEU A 190 -18.90 14.92 -6.86
C LEU A 190 -20.06 14.09 -6.31
N PHE A 191 -20.00 13.69 -5.04
CA PHE A 191 -21.09 13.01 -4.35
C PHE A 191 -22.25 13.98 -4.04
N ALA A 192 -21.95 15.15 -3.47
CA ALA A 192 -22.96 16.16 -3.11
C ALA A 192 -23.72 16.71 -4.34
N LEU A 193 -23.04 16.84 -5.48
CA LEU A 193 -23.65 17.25 -6.76
C LEU A 193 -24.47 16.13 -7.44
N GLY A 194 -24.44 14.91 -6.90
CA GLY A 194 -25.17 13.77 -7.46
C GLY A 194 -24.54 13.16 -8.72
N ALA A 195 -23.31 13.53 -9.09
CA ALA A 195 -22.64 13.01 -10.28
C ALA A 195 -22.39 11.51 -10.16
N ILE A 196 -21.89 11.06 -9.01
CA ILE A 196 -21.64 9.63 -8.78
C ILE A 196 -22.96 8.83 -8.65
N PRO A 197 -23.92 9.22 -7.79
CA PRO A 197 -25.22 8.56 -7.75
C PRO A 197 -25.90 8.42 -9.12
N SER A 198 -25.82 9.45 -9.98
CA SER A 198 -26.40 9.41 -11.32
C SER A 198 -25.73 8.39 -12.24
N LEU A 199 -24.40 8.28 -12.20
CA LEU A 199 -23.66 7.24 -12.96
C LEU A 199 -24.06 5.83 -12.52
N LEU A 200 -24.35 5.66 -11.24
CA LEU A 200 -24.72 4.37 -10.65
C LEU A 200 -26.16 3.96 -10.99
N ASP A 201 -27.09 4.90 -10.95
CA ASP A 201 -28.46 4.67 -11.41
C ASP A 201 -28.49 4.30 -12.90
N ALA A 202 -27.62 4.89 -13.72
CA ALA A 202 -27.51 4.56 -15.14
C ALA A 202 -27.08 3.10 -15.39
N VAL A 203 -26.25 2.52 -14.52
CA VAL A 203 -25.79 1.12 -14.65
C VAL A 203 -26.65 0.12 -13.86
N ARG A 204 -27.64 0.57 -13.10
CA ARG A 204 -28.46 -0.27 -12.21
C ARG A 204 -29.17 -1.41 -12.93
N THR A 205 -29.65 -1.19 -14.16
CA THR A 205 -30.33 -2.20 -14.98
C THR A 205 -29.40 -3.32 -15.45
N PHE A 206 -28.08 -3.08 -15.41
CA PHE A 206 -27.05 -4.06 -15.75
C PHE A 206 -26.78 -5.05 -14.60
N LEU A 207 -27.23 -4.77 -13.38
CA LEU A 207 -26.83 -5.50 -12.16
C LEU A 207 -27.71 -6.73 -11.88
N THR A 208 -27.82 -7.64 -12.85
CA THR A 208 -28.77 -8.77 -12.77
C THR A 208 -28.19 -10.05 -12.17
N ASN A 209 -26.86 -10.17 -12.08
CA ASN A 209 -26.19 -11.36 -11.53
C ASN A 209 -24.89 -10.97 -10.82
N ALA A 210 -24.31 -11.94 -10.09
CA ALA A 210 -23.15 -11.72 -9.25
C ALA A 210 -21.88 -11.28 -10.02
N GLY A 211 -21.67 -11.80 -11.22
CA GLY A 211 -20.54 -11.41 -12.08
C GLY A 211 -20.65 -9.96 -12.55
N ARG A 212 -21.83 -9.55 -13.02
CA ARG A 212 -22.10 -8.16 -13.44
C ARG A 212 -22.02 -7.19 -12.26
N ALA A 213 -22.49 -7.60 -11.07
CA ALA A 213 -22.36 -6.80 -9.86
C ALA A 213 -20.89 -6.62 -9.43
N THR A 214 -20.13 -7.72 -9.37
CA THR A 214 -18.70 -7.69 -9.02
C THR A 214 -17.89 -6.85 -10.01
N PHE A 215 -18.13 -7.02 -11.31
CA PHE A 215 -17.51 -6.20 -12.36
C PHE A 215 -17.83 -4.72 -12.19
N SER A 216 -19.10 -4.38 -11.91
CA SER A 216 -19.52 -2.99 -11.77
C SER A 216 -18.90 -2.32 -10.54
N VAL A 217 -18.81 -3.03 -9.41
CA VAL A 217 -18.08 -2.55 -8.22
C VAL A 217 -16.61 -2.33 -8.55
N ALA A 218 -15.96 -3.32 -9.15
CA ALA A 218 -14.54 -3.27 -9.46
C ALA A 218 -14.21 -2.10 -10.41
N MET A 219 -14.97 -1.94 -11.50
CA MET A 219 -14.76 -0.85 -12.46
C MET A 219 -15.12 0.51 -11.87
N THR A 220 -16.11 0.60 -10.97
CA THR A 220 -16.40 1.86 -10.26
C THR A 220 -15.24 2.23 -9.34
N SER A 221 -14.72 1.30 -8.55
CA SER A 221 -13.56 1.54 -7.69
C SER A 221 -12.31 1.93 -8.49
N VAL A 222 -11.99 1.19 -9.55
CA VAL A 222 -10.88 1.52 -10.46
C VAL A 222 -11.09 2.89 -11.09
N GLY A 223 -12.31 3.21 -11.52
CA GLY A 223 -12.67 4.50 -12.10
C GLY A 223 -12.50 5.66 -11.12
N VAL A 224 -12.91 5.49 -9.86
CA VAL A 224 -12.72 6.51 -8.82
C VAL A 224 -11.24 6.69 -8.52
N ASN A 225 -10.48 5.61 -8.38
CA ASN A 225 -9.02 5.69 -8.22
C ASN A 225 -8.36 6.42 -9.38
N PHE A 226 -8.76 6.14 -10.61
CA PHE A 226 -8.18 6.77 -11.79
C PHE A 226 -8.60 8.23 -11.96
N LEU A 227 -9.86 8.59 -11.70
CA LEU A 227 -10.35 9.96 -11.90
C LEU A 227 -10.02 10.90 -10.75
N ILE A 228 -10.08 10.40 -9.51
CA ILE A 228 -9.96 11.21 -8.29
C ILE A 228 -8.61 10.97 -7.60
N GLY A 229 -8.04 9.77 -7.71
CA GLY A 229 -6.76 9.44 -7.07
C GLY A 229 -6.86 9.10 -5.58
N GLU A 230 -8.07 8.95 -5.03
CA GLU A 230 -8.31 8.80 -3.60
C GLU A 230 -8.98 7.45 -3.28
N GLN A 231 -8.26 6.60 -2.53
CA GLN A 231 -8.66 5.21 -2.29
C GLN A 231 -9.79 5.08 -1.25
N TYR A 232 -9.83 5.94 -0.23
CA TYR A 232 -10.85 5.83 0.82
C TYR A 232 -12.24 6.12 0.26
N LEU A 233 -12.34 7.13 -0.60
CA LEU A 233 -13.51 7.47 -1.35
C LEU A 233 -13.88 6.36 -2.33
N SER A 234 -12.91 5.77 -3.05
CA SER A 234 -13.18 4.63 -3.94
C SER A 234 -13.87 3.48 -3.20
N ILE A 235 -13.40 3.14 -2.00
CA ILE A 235 -13.94 2.08 -1.17
C ILE A 235 -15.32 2.46 -0.63
N LEU A 236 -15.44 3.64 -0.02
CA LEU A 236 -16.68 4.15 0.59
C LEU A 236 -17.81 4.23 -0.41
N LEU A 237 -17.54 4.87 -1.55
CA LEU A 237 -18.52 5.14 -2.58
C LEU A 237 -19.03 3.85 -3.22
N SER A 238 -18.13 2.96 -3.62
CA SER A 238 -18.50 1.69 -4.22
C SER A 238 -19.18 0.77 -3.20
N GLY A 239 -18.75 0.79 -1.94
CA GLY A 239 -19.34 -0.03 -0.89
C GLY A 239 -20.78 0.37 -0.57
N GLU A 240 -21.03 1.64 -0.27
CA GLU A 240 -22.37 2.14 0.05
C GLU A 240 -23.34 1.97 -1.12
N THR A 241 -22.85 2.21 -2.34
CA THR A 241 -23.64 2.11 -3.55
C THR A 241 -24.12 0.69 -3.83
N PHE A 242 -23.22 -0.29 -3.79
CA PHE A 242 -23.50 -1.63 -4.30
C PHE A 242 -23.95 -2.60 -3.21
N LYS A 243 -23.89 -2.22 -1.93
CA LYS A 243 -24.40 -3.02 -0.82
C LYS A 243 -25.88 -3.45 -1.01
N PRO A 244 -26.84 -2.55 -1.36
CA PRO A 244 -28.22 -2.95 -1.62
C PRO A 244 -28.37 -3.90 -2.83
N VAL A 245 -27.44 -3.87 -3.77
CA VAL A 245 -27.44 -4.75 -4.95
C VAL A 245 -27.04 -6.17 -4.56
N TYR A 246 -25.98 -6.31 -3.76
CA TYR A 246 -25.55 -7.62 -3.25
C TYR A 246 -26.63 -8.24 -2.37
N ASP A 247 -27.33 -7.43 -1.58
CA ASP A 247 -28.48 -7.87 -0.78
C ASP A 247 -29.60 -8.45 -1.64
N LYS A 248 -29.98 -7.75 -2.72
CA LYS A 248 -31.02 -8.20 -3.66
C LYS A 248 -30.65 -9.46 -4.42
N LEU A 249 -29.35 -9.64 -4.71
CA LEU A 249 -28.83 -10.83 -5.38
C LEU A 249 -28.61 -12.01 -4.41
N GLY A 250 -28.92 -11.87 -3.11
CA GLY A 250 -28.73 -12.91 -2.11
C GLY A 250 -27.26 -13.25 -1.85
N LEU A 251 -26.35 -12.31 -2.12
CA LEU A 251 -24.91 -12.48 -1.92
C LEU A 251 -24.51 -12.01 -0.52
N HIS A 252 -23.54 -12.69 0.08
CA HIS A 252 -22.96 -12.26 1.34
C HIS A 252 -22.11 -10.99 1.14
N SER A 253 -22.21 -10.04 2.07
CA SER A 253 -21.48 -8.76 2.05
C SER A 253 -19.96 -8.89 1.96
N ARG A 254 -19.40 -10.02 2.41
CA ARG A 254 -17.96 -10.34 2.27
C ARG A 254 -17.46 -10.37 0.83
N ASN A 255 -18.33 -10.72 -0.12
CA ASN A 255 -17.98 -10.70 -1.54
C ASN A 255 -17.78 -9.25 -2.02
N LEU A 256 -18.64 -8.33 -1.54
CA LEU A 256 -18.53 -6.90 -1.83
C LEU A 256 -17.25 -6.34 -1.20
N SER A 257 -17.02 -6.55 0.10
CA SER A 257 -15.81 -6.01 0.76
C SER A 257 -14.52 -6.49 0.11
N ARG A 258 -14.44 -7.78 -0.29
CA ARG A 258 -13.29 -8.27 -1.06
C ARG A 258 -13.11 -7.48 -2.36
N THR A 259 -14.19 -7.23 -3.09
CA THR A 259 -14.13 -6.45 -4.33
C THR A 259 -13.69 -5.01 -4.08
N LEU A 260 -14.11 -4.40 -2.97
CA LEU A 260 -13.66 -3.07 -2.57
C LEU A 260 -12.14 -3.05 -2.32
N GLU A 261 -11.60 -4.05 -1.64
CA GLU A 261 -10.16 -4.11 -1.36
C GLU A 261 -9.33 -4.42 -2.62
N ASP A 262 -9.79 -5.39 -3.43
CA ASP A 262 -9.14 -5.83 -4.67
C ASP A 262 -9.18 -4.81 -5.81
N ALA A 263 -10.06 -3.81 -5.76
CA ALA A 263 -10.19 -2.80 -6.81
C ALA A 263 -9.99 -1.36 -6.30
N GLY A 264 -10.38 -1.08 -5.06
CA GLY A 264 -10.27 0.22 -4.41
C GLY A 264 -8.90 0.45 -3.76
N THR A 265 -8.36 -0.56 -3.06
CA THR A 265 -7.06 -0.40 -2.39
C THR A 265 -5.89 -0.65 -3.36
N VAL A 266 -5.82 -1.85 -3.93
CA VAL A 266 -4.60 -2.31 -4.63
C VAL A 266 -4.34 -1.67 -5.97
N ILE A 267 -5.32 -0.97 -6.55
CA ILE A 267 -5.17 -0.26 -7.82
C ILE A 267 -4.69 1.17 -7.61
N ASN A 268 -4.98 1.78 -6.46
CA ASN A 268 -4.50 3.12 -6.14
C ASN A 268 -2.99 3.31 -6.39
N PRO A 269 -2.07 2.42 -5.95
CA PRO A 269 -0.63 2.59 -6.21
C PRO A 269 -0.23 2.54 -7.69
N LEU A 270 -1.12 2.12 -8.60
CA LEU A 270 -0.85 2.05 -10.03
C LEU A 270 -1.26 3.32 -10.77
N VAL A 271 -1.93 4.27 -10.09
CA VAL A 271 -2.39 5.51 -10.71
C VAL A 271 -1.35 6.62 -10.41
N PRO A 272 -0.69 7.23 -11.42
CA PRO A 272 0.43 8.13 -11.17
C PRO A 272 0.14 9.39 -10.33
N TRP A 273 -1.12 9.86 -10.36
CA TRP A 273 -1.58 11.04 -9.64
C TRP A 273 -2.41 10.69 -8.40
N SER A 274 -2.52 9.42 -8.04
CA SER A 274 -3.19 9.03 -6.80
C SER A 274 -2.32 9.29 -5.58
N VAL A 275 -2.95 9.28 -4.41
CA VAL A 275 -2.26 9.42 -3.12
C VAL A 275 -1.14 8.40 -2.97
N CYS A 276 -1.43 7.09 -3.15
CA CYS A 276 -0.41 6.05 -3.01
C CYS A 276 0.60 6.08 -4.15
N GLY A 277 0.18 6.31 -5.40
CA GLY A 277 1.08 6.35 -6.54
C GLY A 277 2.13 7.46 -6.41
N VAL A 278 1.70 8.66 -6.03
CA VAL A 278 2.58 9.79 -5.77
C VAL A 278 3.52 9.51 -4.59
N PHE A 279 2.99 9.02 -3.47
CA PHE A 279 3.80 8.71 -2.29
C PHE A 279 4.87 7.67 -2.60
N ILE A 280 4.49 6.55 -3.23
CA ILE A 280 5.38 5.44 -3.55
C ILE A 280 6.44 5.91 -4.55
N SER A 281 6.06 6.67 -5.57
CA SER A 281 7.01 7.16 -6.56
C SER A 281 8.09 8.05 -5.93
N HIS A 282 7.70 8.94 -5.00
CA HIS A 282 8.65 9.77 -4.26
C HIS A 282 9.49 8.95 -3.26
N ALA A 283 8.87 8.01 -2.55
CA ALA A 283 9.54 7.20 -1.55
C ALA A 283 10.56 6.22 -2.16
N LEU A 284 10.26 5.65 -3.32
CA LEU A 284 11.12 4.71 -4.03
C LEU A 284 12.06 5.40 -5.03
N GLY A 285 11.75 6.63 -5.45
CA GLY A 285 12.48 7.34 -6.49
C GLY A 285 12.32 6.71 -7.88
N VAL A 286 11.19 6.02 -8.11
CA VAL A 286 10.86 5.35 -9.37
C VAL A 286 9.48 5.84 -9.82
N PRO A 287 9.35 6.39 -11.03
CA PRO A 287 8.06 6.79 -11.57
C PRO A 287 7.05 5.64 -11.64
N VAL A 288 5.76 5.95 -11.46
CA VAL A 288 4.71 4.92 -11.44
C VAL A 288 4.70 4.10 -12.72
N TRP A 289 4.75 4.74 -13.89
CA TRP A 289 4.76 4.04 -15.19
C TRP A 289 5.94 3.07 -15.39
N GLU A 290 7.04 3.24 -14.65
CA GLU A 290 8.17 2.31 -14.70
C GLU A 290 7.92 1.06 -13.87
N TYR A 291 7.45 1.19 -12.62
CA TYR A 291 7.20 0.02 -11.76
C TYR A 291 5.84 -0.63 -12.03
N LEU A 292 4.91 0.09 -12.64
CA LEU A 292 3.54 -0.34 -12.92
C LEU A 292 3.49 -1.71 -13.62
N PRO A 293 4.28 -2.02 -14.66
CA PRO A 293 4.28 -3.34 -15.30
C PRO A 293 4.68 -4.49 -14.38
N TYR A 294 5.44 -4.22 -13.32
CA TYR A 294 6.00 -5.21 -12.41
C TYR A 294 5.20 -5.35 -11.11
N ALA A 295 4.20 -4.51 -10.88
CA ALA A 295 3.31 -4.60 -9.71
C ALA A 295 2.26 -5.71 -9.86
N PHE A 296 2.71 -6.94 -10.15
CA PHE A 296 1.86 -8.08 -10.55
C PHE A 296 0.71 -8.36 -9.57
N PHE A 297 0.98 -8.25 -8.27
CA PHE A 297 -0.01 -8.55 -7.24
C PHE A 297 -1.27 -7.69 -7.37
N CYS A 298 -1.09 -6.41 -7.71
CA CYS A 298 -2.18 -5.45 -7.85
C CYS A 298 -3.14 -5.87 -8.99
N TYR A 299 -2.60 -6.24 -10.16
CA TYR A 299 -3.41 -6.70 -11.29
C TYR A 299 -4.04 -8.06 -11.04
N LEU A 300 -3.25 -8.99 -10.49
CA LEU A 300 -3.69 -10.37 -10.28
C LEU A 300 -4.81 -10.43 -9.24
N SER A 301 -4.75 -9.60 -8.18
CA SER A 301 -5.84 -9.49 -7.21
C SER A 301 -7.13 -9.03 -7.90
N LEU A 302 -7.08 -7.95 -8.69
CA LEU A 302 -8.23 -7.46 -9.45
C LEU A 302 -8.75 -8.52 -10.44
N ALA A 303 -7.86 -9.13 -11.22
CA ALA A 303 -8.21 -10.13 -12.22
C ALA A 303 -8.87 -11.37 -11.59
N LEU A 304 -8.33 -11.87 -10.47
CA LEU A 304 -8.92 -12.99 -9.75
C LEU A 304 -10.28 -12.64 -9.15
N THR A 305 -10.45 -11.42 -8.63
CA THR A 305 -11.77 -10.95 -8.17
C THR A 305 -12.80 -10.95 -9.29
N LEU A 306 -12.44 -10.45 -10.48
CA LEU A 306 -13.33 -10.47 -11.64
C LEU A 306 -13.64 -11.91 -12.11
N LEU A 307 -12.63 -12.77 -12.16
CA LEU A 307 -12.77 -14.19 -12.52
C LEU A 307 -13.72 -14.92 -11.56
N PHE A 308 -13.53 -14.75 -10.24
CA PHE A 308 -14.39 -15.38 -9.24
C PHE A 308 -15.78 -14.78 -9.18
N GLY A 309 -15.92 -13.49 -9.47
CA GLY A 309 -17.22 -12.86 -9.65
C GLY A 309 -18.04 -13.53 -10.75
N TRP A 310 -17.40 -13.83 -11.89
CA TRP A 310 -18.07 -14.45 -13.04
C TRP A 310 -18.31 -15.96 -12.87
N THR A 311 -17.33 -16.68 -12.33
CA THR A 311 -17.40 -18.15 -12.16
C THR A 311 -18.21 -18.56 -10.93
N GLY A 312 -18.35 -17.68 -9.93
CA GLY A 312 -19.03 -17.97 -8.68
C GLY A 312 -18.27 -18.89 -7.72
N LEU A 313 -17.06 -19.33 -8.06
CA LEU A 313 -16.30 -20.36 -7.32
C LEU A 313 -16.10 -20.02 -5.83
N THR A 314 -15.86 -18.75 -5.53
CA THR A 314 -15.58 -18.27 -4.16
C THR A 314 -16.65 -17.32 -3.65
N LEU A 315 -17.79 -17.22 -4.35
CA LEU A 315 -18.88 -16.36 -3.95
C LEU A 315 -19.75 -17.03 -2.90
N SER A 316 -19.92 -16.34 -1.78
CA SER A 316 -20.82 -16.77 -0.72
C SER A 316 -22.22 -16.24 -0.91
N LYS A 317 -23.22 -17.09 -0.71
CA LYS A 317 -24.63 -16.67 -0.60
C LYS A 317 -25.00 -16.40 0.86
N LYS A 318 -26.08 -15.66 1.06
CA LYS A 318 -26.69 -15.47 2.38
C LYS A 318 -27.32 -16.75 2.91
#